data_AF-A0AAN2BJ55-F1
#
_entry.id   AF-A0AAN2BJ55-F1
#
_cell.length_a   1.000
_cell.length_b   1.000
_cell.length_c   1.000
_cell.angle_alpha   90.00
_cell.angle_beta   90.00
_cell.angle_gamma   90.00
#
_symmetry.space_group_name_H-M   'P 1'
#
loop_
_entity.id
_entity.type
_entity.pdbx_description
1 polymer ?
#
loop_
_entity_poly.entity_id
_entity_poly.type
_entity_poly.pdbx_seq_one_letter_code
_entity_poly.pdbx_strand_id
1 'polypeptide(L)'
;MRIRIASIITSTLFAFSCATTVGPASGWNDIVYPGFDKEVVHLSASNAIDCGYFDLSFQSQKLRNDTLEKQFNCVIAAKSEGNSFKAGYTWVPSDSKLTKVFISHSSGVYIKTVDVLLDGSGAEMNSQLCGEVHFDIGLLVVDASDCDVLAK
;
A
#
# COMPACT_ATOMS: atom_id res chain seq x y z
N MET A 1 -48.62 44.90 -0.70
CA MET A 1 -47.59 44.42 -1.65
C MET A 1 -47.02 43.12 -1.09
N ARG A 2 -47.27 41.99 -1.76
CA ARG A 2 -46.86 40.65 -1.33
C ARG A 2 -45.48 40.35 -1.94
N ILE A 3 -44.47 40.07 -1.13
CA ILE A 3 -43.23 39.45 -1.62
C ILE A 3 -43.11 38.10 -0.93
N ARG A 4 -43.03 37.06 -1.77
CA ARG A 4 -42.98 35.65 -1.43
C ARG A 4 -41.55 35.24 -1.10
N ILE A 5 -41.44 34.44 -0.03
CA ILE A 5 -40.68 33.19 0.13
C ILE A 5 -39.39 33.03 -0.70
N ALA A 6 -38.28 32.73 0.00
CA ALA A 6 -37.36 31.69 -0.43
C ALA A 6 -36.65 31.09 0.80
N SER A 7 -37.19 29.97 1.27
CA SER A 7 -36.52 29.06 2.21
C SER A 7 -35.22 28.56 1.58
N ILE A 8 -34.08 28.83 2.21
CA ILE A 8 -32.80 28.21 1.83
C ILE A 8 -32.78 26.83 2.49
N ILE A 9 -33.14 25.81 1.73
CA ILE A 9 -32.87 24.41 2.07
C ILE A 9 -31.38 24.21 1.79
N THR A 10 -30.54 24.31 2.83
CA THR A 10 -29.16 23.83 2.78
C THR A 10 -29.19 22.30 2.71
N SER A 11 -29.19 21.79 1.48
CA SER A 11 -28.93 20.38 1.20
C SER A 11 -27.50 20.05 1.63
N THR A 12 -27.35 19.52 2.84
CA THR A 12 -26.15 18.78 3.24
C THR A 12 -26.11 17.50 2.43
N LEU A 13 -25.55 17.59 1.22
CA LEU A 13 -25.03 16.45 0.49
C LEU A 13 -23.84 15.92 1.30
N PHE A 14 -24.13 15.06 2.27
CA PHE A 14 -23.19 14.04 2.70
C PHE A 14 -22.96 13.16 1.46
N ALA A 15 -21.96 13.54 0.66
CA ALA A 15 -21.32 12.62 -0.25
C ALA A 15 -20.69 11.55 0.64
N PHE A 16 -21.46 10.48 0.89
CA PHE A 16 -20.89 9.18 1.18
C PHE A 16 -20.02 8.85 -0.02
N SER A 17 -18.75 9.27 0.03
CA SER A 17 -17.72 8.69 -0.82
C SER A 17 -17.82 7.19 -0.59
N CYS A 18 -18.25 6.49 -1.62
CA CYS A 18 -18.17 5.04 -1.69
C CYS A 18 -16.73 4.68 -1.32
N ALA A 19 -16.51 4.21 -0.10
CA ALA A 19 -15.36 3.41 0.23
C ALA A 19 -15.44 2.20 -0.69
N THR A 20 -14.76 2.27 -1.83
CA THR A 20 -14.43 1.10 -2.62
C THR A 20 -13.53 0.26 -1.72
N THR A 21 -14.15 -0.62 -0.95
CA THR A 21 -13.43 -1.66 -0.20
C THR A 21 -12.75 -2.52 -1.25
N VAL A 22 -11.48 -2.24 -1.51
CA VAL A 22 -10.63 -3.01 -2.43
C VAL A 22 -10.30 -4.34 -1.77
N GLY A 23 -11.27 -5.25 -1.79
CA GLY A 23 -11.11 -6.68 -1.51
C GLY A 23 -10.69 -7.06 -0.08
N PRO A 24 -10.87 -8.33 0.29
CA PRO A 24 -10.42 -8.82 1.59
C PRO A 24 -8.89 -8.91 1.65
N ALA A 25 -8.37 -8.62 2.84
CA ALA A 25 -6.99 -8.75 3.32
C ALA A 25 -6.44 -10.22 3.32
N SER A 26 -6.82 -11.05 2.35
CA SER A 26 -6.46 -12.48 2.34
C SER A 26 -5.02 -12.76 1.90
N GLY A 27 -4.27 -11.76 1.44
CA GLY A 27 -2.88 -11.90 0.98
C GLY A 27 -1.83 -11.64 2.06
N TRP A 28 -2.20 -11.10 3.23
CA TRP A 28 -1.22 -10.73 4.26
C TRP A 28 -0.77 -11.91 5.13
N ASN A 29 -1.56 -13.00 5.17
CA ASN A 29 -1.26 -14.16 6.03
C ASN A 29 -0.10 -14.99 5.47
N ASP A 30 0.97 -15.09 6.27
CA ASP A 30 2.09 -16.05 6.18
C ASP A 30 2.92 -16.09 4.88
N ILE A 31 3.03 -14.99 4.13
CA ILE A 31 3.82 -15.01 2.88
C ILE A 31 5.32 -14.78 3.10
N VAL A 32 5.69 -13.96 4.08
CA VAL A 32 7.09 -13.54 4.27
C VAL A 32 7.75 -14.34 5.39
N TYR A 33 7.20 -14.26 6.59
CA TYR A 33 7.56 -15.07 7.75
C TYR A 33 6.40 -15.04 8.77
N PRO A 34 6.35 -15.98 9.75
CA PRO A 34 5.28 -16.03 10.73
C PRO A 34 5.15 -14.71 11.53
N GLY A 35 3.96 -14.11 11.51
CA GLY A 35 3.67 -12.86 12.23
C GLY A 35 3.97 -11.56 11.48
N PHE A 36 4.40 -11.64 10.22
CA PHE A 36 4.61 -10.48 9.36
C PHE A 36 3.32 -9.64 9.17
N ASP A 37 2.17 -10.29 9.06
CA ASP A 37 0.84 -9.67 8.99
C ASP A 37 0.60 -8.73 10.17
N LYS A 38 0.94 -9.16 11.38
CA LYS A 38 0.78 -8.39 12.62
C LYS A 38 1.70 -7.18 12.65
N GLU A 39 2.92 -7.32 12.14
CA GLU A 39 3.84 -6.20 12.00
C GLU A 39 3.28 -5.13 11.05
N VAL A 40 2.76 -5.54 9.90
CA VAL A 40 2.11 -4.62 8.95
C VAL A 40 0.93 -3.92 9.59
N VAL A 41 0.05 -4.66 10.28
CA VAL A 41 -1.10 -4.09 10.98
C VAL A 41 -0.66 -3.13 12.08
N HIS A 42 0.39 -3.45 12.83
CA HIS A 42 0.90 -2.61 13.91
C HIS A 42 1.47 -1.27 13.41
N LEU A 43 2.18 -1.29 12.28
CA LEU A 43 2.74 -0.09 11.65
C LEU A 43 1.71 0.72 10.87
N SER A 44 0.60 0.10 10.48
CA SER A 44 -0.47 0.76 9.76
C SER A 44 -1.30 1.64 10.69
N ALA A 45 -1.72 2.80 10.19
CA ALA A 45 -2.80 3.54 10.84
C ALA A 45 -4.07 2.68 10.89
N SER A 46 -4.88 2.81 11.95
CA SER A 46 -6.09 2.01 12.14
C SER A 46 -7.14 2.19 11.04
N ASN A 47 -7.10 3.33 10.34
CA ASN A 47 -7.93 3.68 9.19
C ASN A 47 -7.20 3.52 7.84
N ALA A 48 -6.05 2.85 7.80
CA ALA A 48 -5.30 2.67 6.57
C ALA A 48 -6.09 1.85 5.55
N ILE A 49 -6.22 2.37 4.33
CA ILE A 49 -6.81 1.67 3.19
C ILE A 49 -5.91 0.48 2.82
N ASP A 50 -6.48 -0.71 2.77
CA ASP A 50 -5.79 -1.92 2.30
C ASP A 50 -5.80 -1.95 0.77
N CYS A 51 -4.66 -1.63 0.15
CA CYS A 51 -4.48 -1.75 -1.30
C CYS A 51 -4.01 -3.16 -1.71
N GLY A 52 -4.01 -4.10 -0.77
CA GLY A 52 -3.76 -5.51 -1.01
C GLY A 52 -2.28 -5.89 -0.98
N TYR A 53 -2.06 -7.20 -0.95
CA TYR A 53 -0.76 -7.83 -1.07
C TYR A 53 -0.80 -8.87 -2.20
N PHE A 54 0.22 -8.89 -3.06
CA PHE A 54 0.25 -9.79 -4.22
C PHE A 54 1.55 -10.58 -4.36
N ASP A 55 1.43 -11.90 -4.55
CA ASP A 55 2.55 -12.74 -4.98
C ASP A 55 2.64 -12.76 -6.51
N LEU A 56 3.69 -12.15 -7.03
CA LEU A 56 3.95 -11.97 -8.46
C LEU A 56 4.93 -13.02 -9.00
N SER A 57 5.43 -13.93 -8.16
CA SER A 57 6.53 -14.86 -8.48
C SER A 57 6.22 -15.80 -9.65
N PHE A 58 4.94 -16.16 -9.82
CA PHE A 58 4.49 -17.13 -10.83
C PHE A 58 3.42 -16.58 -11.76
N GLN A 59 3.28 -15.25 -11.83
CA GLN A 59 2.29 -14.60 -12.68
C GLN A 59 2.88 -14.32 -14.08
N SER A 60 2.05 -14.43 -15.11
CA SER A 60 2.43 -13.91 -16.43
C SER A 60 2.73 -12.42 -16.35
N GLN A 61 3.62 -11.90 -17.22
CA GLN A 61 3.98 -10.47 -17.21
C GLN A 61 2.76 -9.56 -17.32
N LYS A 62 1.76 -9.95 -18.14
CA LYS A 62 0.51 -9.19 -18.27
C LYS A 62 -0.26 -9.14 -16.95
N LEU A 63 -0.52 -10.30 -16.33
CA LEU A 63 -1.25 -10.36 -15.06
C LEU A 63 -0.51 -9.62 -13.95
N ARG A 64 0.83 -9.73 -13.91
CA ARG A 64 1.67 -9.00 -12.97
C ARG A 64 1.47 -7.48 -13.12
N ASN A 65 1.53 -6.97 -14.35
CA ASN A 65 1.35 -5.55 -14.62
C ASN A 65 -0.07 -5.08 -14.27
N ASP A 66 -1.11 -5.81 -14.70
CA ASP A 66 -2.50 -5.47 -14.40
C ASP A 66 -2.78 -5.45 -12.88
N THR A 67 -2.17 -6.37 -12.12
CA THR A 67 -2.30 -6.43 -10.66
C THR A 67 -1.57 -5.27 -9.97
N LEU A 68 -0.33 -4.97 -10.38
CA LEU A 68 0.43 -3.85 -9.83
C LEU A 68 -0.21 -2.51 -10.17
N GLU A 69 -0.72 -2.33 -11.39
CA GLU A 69 -1.45 -1.12 -11.78
C GLU A 69 -2.67 -0.89 -10.88
N LYS A 70 -3.48 -1.93 -10.64
CA LYS A 70 -4.63 -1.82 -9.72
C LYS A 70 -4.21 -1.46 -8.30
N GLN A 71 -3.15 -2.09 -7.79
CA GLN A 71 -2.62 -1.80 -6.46
C GLN A 71 -2.14 -0.34 -6.37
N PHE A 72 -1.35 0.12 -7.32
CA PHE A 72 -0.80 1.47 -7.30
C PHE A 72 -1.86 2.54 -7.54
N ASN A 73 -2.87 2.28 -8.36
CA ASN A 73 -4.03 3.16 -8.49
C ASN A 73 -4.79 3.31 -7.15
N CYS A 74 -4.92 2.24 -6.36
CA CYS A 74 -5.45 2.34 -4.99
C CYS A 74 -4.58 3.23 -4.10
N VAL A 75 -3.26 3.04 -4.12
CA VAL A 75 -2.32 3.81 -3.31
C VAL A 75 -2.35 5.30 -3.68
N ILE A 76 -2.36 5.60 -4.98
CA ILE A 76 -2.44 6.97 -5.50
C ILE A 76 -3.76 7.63 -5.07
N ALA A 77 -4.88 6.92 -5.19
CA ALA A 77 -6.18 7.42 -4.75
C ALA A 77 -6.18 7.72 -3.24
N ALA A 78 -5.74 6.75 -2.41
CA ALA A 78 -5.64 6.91 -0.97
C ALA A 78 -4.78 8.13 -0.59
N LYS A 79 -3.60 8.28 -1.20
CA LYS A 79 -2.70 9.42 -0.97
C LYS A 79 -3.35 10.75 -1.38
N SER A 80 -4.03 10.79 -2.53
CA SER A 80 -4.68 12.00 -3.03
C SER A 80 -5.84 12.48 -2.14
N GLU A 81 -6.49 11.55 -1.44
CA GLU A 81 -7.57 11.82 -0.49
C GLU A 81 -7.06 12.09 0.94
N GLY A 82 -5.74 12.05 1.16
CA GLY A 82 -5.14 12.21 2.49
C GLY A 82 -5.35 11.01 3.42
N ASN A 83 -5.69 9.84 2.87
CA ASN A 83 -5.89 8.62 3.62
C ASN A 83 -4.58 7.84 3.75
N SER A 84 -4.35 7.26 4.94
CA SER A 84 -3.30 6.25 5.11
C SER A 84 -3.60 5.02 4.26
N PHE A 85 -2.57 4.26 3.90
CA PHE A 85 -2.69 3.06 3.08
C PHE A 85 -1.66 2.01 3.50
N LYS A 86 -1.91 0.77 3.09
CA LYS A 86 -0.93 -0.32 3.11
C LYS A 86 -1.00 -1.10 1.80
N ALA A 87 0.16 -1.44 1.26
CA ALA A 87 0.30 -2.19 0.02
C ALA A 87 1.54 -3.07 0.09
N GLY A 88 1.55 -4.19 -0.62
CA GLY A 88 2.74 -5.01 -0.71
C GLY A 88 2.75 -5.97 -1.88
N TYR A 89 3.94 -6.44 -2.24
CA TYR A 89 4.09 -7.48 -3.23
C TYR A 89 5.36 -8.28 -2.99
N THR A 90 5.38 -9.48 -3.57
CA THR A 90 6.58 -10.32 -3.65
C THR A 90 6.85 -10.73 -5.06
N TRP A 91 8.14 -10.85 -5.41
CA TRP A 91 8.57 -11.42 -6.67
C TRP A 91 9.91 -12.14 -6.50
N VAL A 92 10.30 -12.89 -7.54
CA VAL A 92 11.60 -13.58 -7.62
C VAL A 92 12.45 -12.89 -8.70
N PRO A 93 13.40 -12.01 -8.33
CA PRO A 93 14.28 -11.36 -9.30
C PRO A 93 15.36 -12.32 -9.86
N SER A 94 15.88 -13.23 -9.03
CA SER A 94 16.90 -14.20 -9.42
C SER A 94 16.84 -15.45 -8.53
N ASP A 95 17.66 -15.50 -7.49
CA ASP A 95 17.83 -16.62 -6.55
C ASP A 95 17.21 -16.33 -5.17
N SER A 96 16.44 -15.26 -5.06
CA SER A 96 15.78 -14.84 -3.85
C SER A 96 14.30 -14.52 -4.06
N LYS A 97 13.54 -14.59 -2.97
CA LYS A 97 12.17 -14.11 -2.84
C LYS A 97 12.25 -12.73 -2.19
N LEU A 98 12.00 -11.70 -3.00
CA LEU A 98 12.04 -10.32 -2.57
C LEU A 98 10.62 -9.82 -2.31
N THR A 99 10.36 -9.44 -1.05
CA THR A 99 9.12 -8.82 -0.63
C THR A 99 9.32 -7.34 -0.38
N LYS A 100 8.42 -6.50 -0.90
CA LYS A 100 8.32 -5.08 -0.56
C LYS A 100 6.94 -4.75 -0.01
N VAL A 101 6.91 -3.98 1.07
CA VAL A 101 5.69 -3.49 1.71
C VAL A 101 5.81 -2.00 1.98
N PHE A 102 4.74 -1.28 1.71
CA PHE A 102 4.61 0.17 1.84
C PHE A 102 3.47 0.46 2.80
N ILE A 103 3.76 1.16 3.89
CA ILE A 103 2.80 1.46 4.95
C ILE A 103 2.83 2.97 5.20
N SER A 104 1.77 3.66 4.81
CA SER A 104 1.64 5.09 5.06
C SER A 104 1.23 5.34 6.51
N HIS A 105 1.97 6.25 7.13
CA HIS A 105 1.88 6.67 8.53
C HIS A 105 1.91 8.21 8.59
N SER A 106 1.56 8.78 9.74
CA SER A 106 1.55 10.25 9.93
C SER A 106 2.93 10.90 9.77
N SER A 107 4.00 10.13 9.94
CA SER A 107 5.40 10.56 9.85
C SER A 107 6.05 10.30 8.48
N GLY A 108 5.32 9.71 7.53
CA GLY A 108 5.87 9.29 6.23
C GLY A 108 5.40 7.90 5.83
N VAL A 109 6.13 7.25 4.94
CA VAL A 109 5.84 5.90 4.46
C VAL A 109 6.95 4.96 4.92
N TYR A 110 6.58 3.94 5.69
CA TYR A 110 7.47 2.83 5.98
C TYR A 110 7.61 1.95 4.75
N ILE A 111 8.84 1.76 4.30
CA ILE A 111 9.20 0.81 3.25
C ILE A 111 9.93 -0.35 3.91
N LYS A 112 9.28 -1.51 3.95
CA LYS A 112 9.87 -2.77 4.41
C LYS A 112 10.29 -3.61 3.22
N THR A 113 11.55 -4.01 3.22
CA THR A 113 12.10 -4.94 2.24
C THR A 113 12.59 -6.18 2.97
N VAL A 114 12.14 -7.34 2.52
CA VAL A 114 12.59 -8.63 3.02
C VAL A 114 13.08 -9.45 1.84
N ASP A 115 14.35 -9.81 1.86
CA ASP A 115 15.01 -10.61 0.84
C ASP A 115 15.41 -11.94 1.46
N VAL A 116 14.92 -13.05 0.92
CA VAL A 116 15.20 -14.39 1.43
C VAL A 116 15.64 -15.26 0.27
N LEU A 117 16.78 -15.94 0.38
CA LEU A 117 17.20 -16.88 -0.65
C LEU A 117 16.16 -17.99 -0.83
N LEU A 118 16.04 -18.54 -2.04
CA LEU A 118 15.02 -19.56 -2.33
C LEU A 118 15.21 -20.87 -1.54
N ASP A 119 16.41 -21.10 -0.99
CA ASP A 119 16.69 -22.19 -0.06
C ASP A 119 16.26 -21.89 1.41
N GLY A 120 15.70 -20.71 1.64
CA GLY A 120 15.25 -20.21 2.94
C GLY A 120 16.37 -19.60 3.80
N SER A 121 17.61 -19.58 3.32
CA SER A 121 18.75 -18.98 4.03
C SER A 121 18.91 -17.48 3.70
N GLY A 122 19.87 -16.82 4.36
CA GLY A 122 20.31 -15.48 3.94
C GLY A 122 19.26 -14.38 4.04
N ALA A 123 18.35 -14.43 5.03
CA ALA A 123 17.31 -13.41 5.18
C ALA A 123 17.90 -12.03 5.49
N GLU A 124 17.80 -11.10 4.55
CA GLU A 124 18.09 -9.69 4.74
C GLU A 124 16.78 -8.91 4.89
N MET A 125 16.65 -8.21 6.01
CA MET A 125 15.51 -7.35 6.29
C MET A 125 15.97 -5.92 6.45
N ASN A 126 15.32 -5.00 5.76
CA ASN A 126 15.56 -3.57 5.86
C ASN A 126 14.22 -2.85 6.02
N SER A 127 14.17 -1.87 6.92
CA SER A 127 13.03 -0.99 7.11
C SER A 127 13.51 0.44 6.99
N GLN A 128 12.81 1.25 6.21
CA GLN A 128 13.11 2.66 6.02
C GLN A 128 11.84 3.47 6.27
N LEU A 129 11.96 4.64 6.89
CA LEU A 129 10.88 5.62 6.94
C LEU A 129 11.21 6.74 5.96
N CYS A 130 10.39 6.91 4.93
CA CYS A 130 10.61 7.89 3.87
C CYS A 130 9.57 9.01 3.94
N GLY A 131 10.00 10.26 3.79
CA GLY A 131 9.11 11.42 3.76
C GLY A 131 8.26 11.47 2.50
N GLU A 132 8.86 11.17 1.34
CA GLU A 132 8.16 11.13 0.06
C GLU A 132 8.35 9.79 -0.65
N VAL A 133 7.25 9.28 -1.21
CA VAL A 133 7.23 8.07 -2.03
C VAL A 133 6.40 8.33 -3.28
N HIS A 134 6.99 8.00 -4.43
CA HIS A 134 6.40 8.03 -5.75
C HIS A 134 6.34 6.61 -6.32
N PHE A 135 5.18 6.25 -6.88
CA PHE A 135 4.95 4.94 -7.48
C PHE A 135 4.94 5.10 -8.99
N ASP A 136 6.01 4.68 -9.66
CA ASP A 136 6.06 4.65 -11.12
C ASP A 136 5.46 3.32 -11.62
N ILE A 137 4.24 3.41 -12.14
CA ILE A 137 3.49 2.27 -12.69
C ILE A 137 4.16 1.73 -13.97
N GLY A 138 4.81 2.59 -14.76
CA GLY A 138 5.45 2.22 -16.02
C GLY A 138 6.76 1.47 -15.83
N LEU A 139 7.52 1.82 -14.78
CA LEU A 139 8.81 1.20 -14.46
C LEU A 139 8.74 0.14 -13.36
N LEU A 140 7.61 0.00 -12.67
CA LEU A 140 7.45 -0.88 -11.51
C LEU A 140 8.45 -0.54 -10.38
N VAL A 141 8.86 0.73 -10.33
CA VAL A 141 9.80 1.26 -9.36
C VAL A 141 9.03 2.13 -8.38
N VAL A 142 9.35 1.94 -7.10
CA VAL A 142 8.96 2.88 -6.06
C VAL A 142 10.18 3.74 -5.80
N ASP A 143 10.09 4.99 -6.22
CA ASP A 143 11.08 6.01 -5.91
C ASP A 143 10.73 6.62 -4.56
N ALA A 144 11.70 6.65 -3.66
CA ALA A 144 11.52 7.18 -2.33
C ALA A 144 12.67 8.13 -1.99
N SER A 145 12.34 9.22 -1.31
CA SER A 145 13.30 10.23 -0.86
C SER A 145 13.08 10.58 0.61
N ASP A 146 14.09 11.21 1.20
CA ASP A 146 14.13 11.54 2.63
C ASP A 146 13.92 10.30 3.50
N CYS A 147 14.66 9.24 3.18
CA CYS A 147 14.57 7.95 3.84
C CYS A 147 15.58 7.82 4.98
N ASP A 148 15.07 7.63 6.20
CA ASP A 148 15.86 7.22 7.35
C ASP A 148 15.86 5.70 7.47
N VAL A 149 17.05 5.09 7.44
CA VAL A 149 17.20 3.65 7.69
C VAL A 149 16.91 3.38 9.16
N LEU A 150 15.91 2.56 9.42
CA LEU A 150 15.58 2.11 10.76
C LEU A 150 16.53 0.95 11.09
N ALA A 151 17.40 1.14 12.07
CA ALA A 151 18.36 0.12 12.49
C ALA A 151 17.65 -1.20 12.84
N LYS A 152 18.29 -2.32 12.46
CA LYS A 152 17.83 -3.70 12.66
C LYS A 152 17.58 -4.04 14.12
#